data_AF-K0TFH2-F1
#
_entry.id   AF-K0TFH2-F1
#
_cell.length_a   1.000
_cell.length_b   1.000
_cell.length_c   1.000
_cell.angle_alpha   90.00
_cell.angle_beta   90.00
_cell.angle_gamma   90.00
#
_symmetry.space_group_name_H-M   'P 1'
#
loop_
_entity.id
_entity.type
_entity.pdbx_description
1 polymer ?
#
loop_
_entity_poly.entity_id
_entity_poly.type
_entity_poly.pdbx_seq_one_letter_code
_entity_poly.pdbx_strand_id
1 'polypeptide(L)'
;MIIFGTRMFGGTDAVPDLFFVQTKFFHVNFLPLWPIQTYLVLQGRTTRAVAIPMSGKSIMVAWIRCIGGIVVLAALVLLMVAIFGDNDLGIAPAGKRPAAAAFVFFGLSCGLQYLLMTHGSLRRASHERAGELCSALGPTGGAALRRIVDRNFQQRVGIVTAVAVVQDDGNGEEGGGLGGGRSVQRLGIHGDLPFRQLRRRGTGRQKENRRGGAASHG
;
A
#
# COMPACT_ATOMS: atom_id res chain seq x y z
N MET A 1 -11.83 2.24 -29.41
CA MET A 1 -10.68 3.16 -29.24
C MET A 1 -9.65 2.49 -28.36
N ILE A 2 -8.40 2.37 -28.80
CA ILE A 2 -7.32 1.77 -27.99
C ILE A 2 -6.59 2.90 -27.26
N ILE A 3 -6.43 2.78 -25.94
CA ILE A 3 -5.76 3.80 -25.11
C ILE A 3 -4.36 3.31 -24.73
N PHE A 4 -3.35 4.05 -25.17
CA PHE A 4 -1.94 3.81 -24.85
C PHE A 4 -1.45 4.85 -23.85
N GLY A 5 -0.56 4.45 -22.94
CA GLY A 5 0.01 5.39 -21.98
C GLY A 5 1.00 4.74 -21.03
N THR A 6 1.45 5.54 -20.06
CA THR A 6 2.28 5.05 -18.96
C THR A 6 1.62 5.34 -17.63
N ARG A 7 1.59 4.35 -16.75
CA ARG A 7 0.98 4.48 -15.42
C ARG A 7 1.80 3.70 -14.40
N MET A 8 1.75 4.16 -13.15
CA MET A 8 2.39 3.50 -12.02
C MET A 8 1.52 2.33 -11.54
N PHE A 9 2.11 1.15 -11.42
CA PHE A 9 1.47 -0.07 -10.91
C PHE A 9 2.38 -0.78 -9.90
N GLY A 10 1.83 -1.80 -9.24
CA GLY A 10 2.62 -2.75 -8.45
C GLY A 10 3.24 -2.14 -7.19
N GLY A 11 2.45 -1.41 -6.40
CA GLY A 11 2.88 -0.91 -5.09
C GLY A 11 3.37 -2.05 -4.19
N THR A 12 4.66 -2.06 -3.88
CA THR A 12 5.34 -3.05 -3.01
C THR A 12 6.23 -2.35 -2.00
N ASP A 13 6.74 -3.12 -1.02
CA ASP A 13 7.70 -2.64 -0.03
C ASP A 13 7.25 -1.33 0.66
N ALA A 14 5.96 -1.24 0.99
CA ALA A 14 5.41 -0.07 1.65
C ALA A 14 5.88 -0.04 3.11
N VAL A 15 6.57 1.04 3.47
CA VAL A 15 6.82 1.44 4.85
C VAL A 15 5.75 2.47 5.20
N PRO A 16 4.81 2.13 6.11
CA PRO A 16 3.71 3.05 6.46
C PRO A 16 4.23 4.44 6.81
N ASP A 17 3.56 5.46 6.28
CA ASP A 17 3.84 6.88 6.52
C ASP A 17 5.20 7.39 6.03
N LEU A 18 5.97 6.56 5.30
CA LEU A 18 7.30 6.91 4.82
C LEU A 18 7.39 6.87 3.29
N PHE A 19 7.27 5.68 2.71
CA PHE A 19 7.44 5.48 1.27
C PHE A 19 6.91 4.13 0.83
N PHE A 20 6.73 3.99 -0.48
CA PHE A 20 6.47 2.72 -1.13
C PHE A 20 7.18 2.67 -2.48
N VAL A 21 7.40 1.46 -2.99
CA VAL A 21 7.98 1.23 -4.31
C VAL A 21 6.86 1.02 -5.32
N GLN A 22 6.89 1.72 -6.45
CA GLN A 22 5.98 1.51 -7.58
C GLN A 22 6.76 1.46 -8.88
N THR A 23 6.29 0.63 -9.82
CA THR A 23 6.91 0.52 -11.15
C THR A 23 6.01 1.17 -12.19
N LYS A 24 6.60 2.03 -13.01
CA LYS A 24 5.96 2.64 -14.17
C LYS A 24 5.93 1.61 -15.29
N PHE A 25 4.75 1.30 -15.78
CA PHE A 25 4.54 0.42 -16.93
C PHE A 25 4.04 1.20 -18.13
N PHE A 26 4.47 0.76 -19.30
CA PHE A 26 3.72 0.98 -20.53
C PHE A 26 2.47 0.10 -20.50
N HIS A 27 1.31 0.69 -20.80
CA HIS A 27 0.03 -0.04 -20.81
C HIS A 27 -0.77 0.17 -22.08
N VAL A 28 -1.55 -0.86 -22.42
CA VAL A 28 -2.56 -0.84 -23.47
C VAL A 28 -3.89 -1.21 -22.84
N ASN A 29 -4.90 -0.34 -22.90
CA ASN A 29 -6.20 -0.57 -22.26
C ASN A 29 -6.08 -1.00 -20.78
N PHE A 30 -5.21 -0.33 -20.03
CA PHE A 30 -4.89 -0.60 -18.62
C PHE A 30 -4.13 -1.91 -18.34
N LEU A 31 -3.81 -2.70 -19.36
CA LEU A 31 -2.97 -3.90 -19.23
C LEU A 31 -1.48 -3.50 -19.18
N PRO A 32 -0.76 -3.73 -18.07
CA PRO A 32 0.66 -3.43 -17.97
C PRO A 32 1.48 -4.40 -18.83
N LEU A 33 2.03 -3.92 -19.95
CA LEU A 33 2.79 -4.76 -20.88
C LEU A 33 4.27 -4.80 -20.51
N TRP A 34 4.91 -3.64 -20.46
CA TRP A 34 6.37 -3.55 -20.29
C TRP A 34 6.76 -2.62 -19.14
N PRO A 35 7.59 -3.07 -18.18
CA PRO A 35 8.12 -2.21 -17.13
C PRO A 35 9.13 -1.22 -17.71
N ILE A 36 8.96 0.07 -17.40
CA ILE A 36 9.84 1.15 -17.88
C ILE A 36 10.86 1.52 -16.81
N GLN A 37 10.38 1.86 -15.60
CA GLN A 37 11.24 2.36 -14.52
C GLN A 37 10.56 2.13 -13.17
N THR A 38 11.33 1.77 -12.16
CA THR A 38 10.84 1.71 -10.78
C THR A 38 11.14 3.02 -10.05
N TYR A 39 10.18 3.48 -9.24
CA TYR A 39 10.30 4.68 -8.43
C TYR A 39 10.03 4.36 -6.96
N LEU A 40 10.82 4.98 -6.10
CA LEU A 40 10.52 5.12 -4.68
C LEU A 40 9.68 6.38 -4.49
N VAL A 41 8.43 6.21 -4.09
CA VAL A 41 7.50 7.31 -3.87
C VAL A 41 7.43 7.59 -2.38
N LEU A 42 7.87 8.77 -1.96
CA LEU A 42 7.84 9.19 -0.57
C LEU A 42 6.43 9.70 -0.21
N GLN A 43 5.85 9.17 0.85
CA GLN A 43 4.58 9.64 1.42
C GLN A 43 4.88 10.85 2.33
N GLY A 44 4.25 12.00 2.05
CA GLY A 44 4.46 13.22 2.84
C GLY A 44 4.12 14.50 2.08
N ARG A 45 4.68 15.63 2.55
CA ARG A 45 4.37 16.99 2.04
C ARG A 45 4.75 17.24 0.58
N THR A 46 5.63 16.42 0.01
CA THR A 46 6.00 16.48 -1.40
C THR A 46 5.97 15.07 -1.94
N THR A 47 5.17 14.83 -2.97
CA THR A 47 5.14 13.57 -3.75
C THR A 47 6.41 13.47 -4.60
N ARG A 48 7.55 13.33 -3.94
CA ARG A 48 8.83 13.14 -4.61
C ARG A 48 8.96 11.66 -4.97
N ALA A 49 9.09 11.39 -6.26
CA ALA A 49 9.42 10.08 -6.78
C ALA A 49 10.91 10.07 -7.14
N VAL A 50 11.67 9.13 -6.56
CA VAL A 50 13.09 8.92 -6.89
C VAL A 50 13.21 7.67 -7.72
N ALA A 51 13.82 7.75 -8.90
CA ALA A 51 14.08 6.59 -9.73
C ALA A 51 15.08 5.66 -9.03
N ILE A 52 14.73 4.38 -8.95
CA ILE A 52 15.58 3.33 -8.39
C ILE A 52 15.80 2.24 -9.45
N PRO A 53 16.83 1.39 -9.30
CA PRO A 53 17.01 0.22 -10.15
C PRO A 53 15.73 -0.65 -10.16
N MET A 54 15.50 -1.33 -11.28
CA MET A 54 14.30 -2.14 -11.49
C MET A 54 14.10 -3.18 -10.37
N SER A 55 12.92 -3.17 -9.74
CA SER A 55 12.56 -4.12 -8.69
C SER A 55 11.71 -5.24 -9.27
N GLY A 56 12.30 -6.43 -9.47
CA GLY A 56 11.59 -7.61 -9.98
C GLY A 56 10.36 -8.00 -9.14
N LYS A 57 10.39 -7.75 -7.83
CA LYS A 57 9.26 -7.98 -6.92
C LYS A 57 8.03 -7.16 -7.30
N SER A 58 8.22 -5.87 -7.57
CA SER A 58 7.14 -4.95 -7.98
C SER A 58 6.54 -5.37 -9.33
N ILE A 59 7.40 -5.84 -10.25
CA ILE A 59 6.98 -6.30 -11.57
C ILE A 59 6.11 -7.54 -11.49
N MET A 60 6.59 -8.57 -10.77
CA MET A 60 5.85 -9.81 -10.57
C MET A 60 4.49 -9.56 -9.92
N VAL A 61 4.44 -8.68 -8.92
CA VAL A 61 3.21 -8.29 -8.25
C VAL A 61 2.23 -7.57 -9.18
N ALA A 62 2.71 -6.72 -10.09
CA ALA A 62 1.86 -6.10 -11.11
C ALA A 62 1.26 -7.13 -12.07
N TRP A 63 2.08 -8.11 -12.50
CA TRP A 63 1.64 -9.17 -13.41
C TRP A 63 0.67 -10.15 -12.78
N ILE A 64 0.89 -10.58 -11.53
CA ILE A 64 -0.06 -11.43 -10.79
C ILE A 64 -1.43 -10.75 -10.69
N ARG A 65 -1.46 -9.43 -10.43
CA ARG A 65 -2.73 -8.68 -10.41
C ARG A 65 -3.42 -8.65 -11.76
N CYS A 66 -2.64 -8.46 -12.83
CA CYS A 66 -3.16 -8.43 -14.19
C CYS A 66 -3.68 -9.80 -14.64
N ILE A 67 -2.84 -10.83 -14.59
CA ILE A 67 -3.17 -12.20 -15.00
C ILE A 67 -4.32 -12.72 -14.15
N GLY A 68 -4.27 -12.52 -12.82
CA GLY A 68 -5.36 -12.94 -11.95
C GLY A 68 -6.68 -12.23 -12.26
N GLY A 69 -6.65 -10.95 -12.65
CA GLY A 69 -7.83 -10.25 -13.16
C GLY A 69 -8.39 -10.85 -14.45
N ILE A 70 -7.50 -11.21 -15.39
CA ILE A 70 -7.88 -11.88 -16.65
C ILE A 70 -8.50 -13.26 -16.36
N VAL A 71 -7.92 -14.04 -15.45
CA VAL A 71 -8.44 -15.36 -15.05
C VAL A 71 -9.83 -15.24 -14.42
N VAL A 72 -10.03 -14.28 -13.52
CA VAL A 72 -11.36 -14.03 -12.92
C VAL A 72 -12.38 -13.61 -13.97
N LEU A 73 -11.98 -12.75 -14.92
CA LEU A 73 -12.85 -12.34 -16.02
C LEU A 73 -13.21 -13.52 -16.94
N ALA A 74 -12.24 -14.35 -17.30
CA ALA A 74 -12.47 -15.55 -18.11
C ALA A 74 -13.39 -16.55 -17.37
N ALA A 75 -13.17 -16.77 -16.07
CA ALA A 75 -14.03 -17.59 -15.24
C ALA A 75 -15.47 -17.06 -15.17
N LEU A 76 -15.64 -15.73 -15.12
CA LEU A 76 -16.96 -15.10 -15.18
C LEU A 76 -17.65 -15.34 -16.54
N VAL A 77 -16.93 -15.20 -17.65
CA VAL A 77 -17.48 -15.46 -18.99
C VAL A 77 -17.86 -16.94 -19.12
N LEU A 78 -17.01 -17.86 -18.68
CA LEU A 78 -17.33 -19.29 -18.66
C LEU A 78 -18.55 -19.61 -17.79
N LEU A 79 -18.68 -18.93 -16.65
CA LEU A 79 -19.86 -19.05 -15.80
C LEU A 79 -21.13 -18.56 -16.52
N MET A 80 -21.06 -17.42 -17.21
CA MET A 80 -22.19 -16.92 -18.01
C MET A 80 -22.57 -17.89 -19.13
N VAL A 81 -21.58 -18.44 -19.85
CA VAL A 81 -21.83 -19.46 -20.88
C VAL A 81 -22.42 -20.73 -20.27
N ALA A 82 -22.00 -21.14 -19.08
CA ALA A 82 -22.56 -22.31 -18.41
C ALA A 82 -24.00 -22.11 -17.91
N ILE A 83 -24.43 -20.88 -17.66
CA ILE A 83 -25.79 -20.54 -17.20
C ILE A 83 -26.73 -20.28 -18.38
N PHE A 84 -26.26 -19.53 -19.38
CA PHE A 84 -27.08 -19.02 -20.49
C PHE A 84 -26.81 -19.71 -21.83
N GLY A 85 -25.77 -20.53 -21.92
CA GLY A 85 -25.46 -21.25 -23.15
C GLY A 85 -26.50 -22.33 -23.40
N ASP A 86 -27.28 -22.16 -24.47
CA ASP A 86 -28.07 -23.25 -25.03
C ASP A 86 -27.16 -24.45 -25.33
N ASN A 87 -27.67 -25.67 -25.11
CA ASN A 87 -26.90 -26.91 -25.26
C ASN A 87 -26.35 -27.13 -26.68
N ASP A 88 -26.68 -26.26 -27.64
CA ASP A 88 -26.26 -26.33 -29.04
C ASP A 88 -24.78 -26.00 -29.27
N LEU A 89 -24.07 -25.40 -28.30
CA LEU A 89 -22.65 -25.10 -28.47
C LEU A 89 -21.73 -26.35 -28.48
N GLY A 90 -22.24 -27.55 -28.22
CA GLY A 90 -21.49 -28.81 -28.36
C GLY A 90 -20.32 -29.00 -27.36
N ILE A 91 -20.12 -28.05 -26.43
CA ILE A 91 -19.07 -28.10 -25.40
C ILE A 91 -19.56 -28.83 -24.13
N ALA A 92 -20.78 -29.40 -24.13
CA ALA A 92 -21.31 -30.08 -22.95
C ALA A 92 -20.56 -31.39 -22.66
N PRO A 93 -19.78 -31.49 -21.56
CA PRO A 93 -19.34 -32.79 -21.08
C PRO A 93 -20.60 -33.58 -20.70
N ALA A 94 -20.69 -34.82 -21.18
CA ALA A 94 -21.79 -35.74 -20.89
C ALA A 94 -21.88 -36.02 -19.37
N GLY A 95 -22.59 -35.16 -18.63
CA GLY A 95 -22.69 -35.24 -17.18
C GLY A 95 -23.43 -34.04 -16.62
N LYS A 96 -24.62 -34.27 -16.06
CA LYS A 96 -25.47 -33.27 -15.40
C LYS A 96 -24.72 -32.65 -14.21
N ARG A 97 -23.93 -31.57 -14.41
CA ARG A 97 -23.46 -30.58 -13.39
C ARG A 97 -22.44 -29.51 -13.88
N PRO A 98 -22.44 -29.00 -15.12
CA PRO A 98 -21.42 -28.01 -15.54
C PRO A 98 -21.50 -26.69 -14.76
N ALA A 99 -22.71 -26.25 -14.39
CA ALA A 99 -22.91 -24.97 -13.69
C ALA A 99 -22.28 -24.96 -12.29
N ALA A 100 -22.48 -26.02 -11.49
CA ALA A 100 -21.95 -26.09 -10.13
C ALA A 100 -20.41 -26.05 -10.12
N ALA A 101 -19.76 -26.76 -11.05
CA ALA A 101 -18.31 -26.71 -11.20
C ALA A 101 -17.81 -25.32 -11.62
N ALA A 102 -18.51 -24.63 -12.53
CA ALA A 102 -18.18 -23.27 -12.93
C ALA A 102 -18.29 -22.27 -11.77
N PHE A 103 -19.32 -22.37 -10.92
CA PHE A 103 -19.45 -21.55 -9.70
C PHE A 103 -18.30 -21.78 -8.72
N VAL A 104 -17.93 -23.04 -8.48
CA VAL A 104 -16.81 -23.38 -7.59
C VAL A 104 -15.51 -22.82 -8.16
N PHE A 105 -15.24 -22.98 -9.46
CA PHE A 105 -14.04 -22.45 -10.09
C PHE A 105 -13.99 -20.92 -10.03
N PHE A 106 -15.10 -20.24 -10.31
CA PHE A 106 -15.18 -18.78 -10.20
C PHE A 106 -14.93 -18.32 -8.75
N GLY A 107 -15.57 -18.95 -7.77
CA GLY A 107 -15.37 -18.68 -6.35
C GLY A 107 -13.92 -18.88 -5.92
N LEU A 108 -13.30 -19.99 -6.33
CA LEU A 108 -11.89 -20.28 -6.05
C LEU A 108 -10.94 -19.28 -6.71
N SER A 109 -11.19 -18.89 -7.97
CA SER A 109 -10.38 -17.90 -8.68
C SER A 109 -10.45 -16.53 -8.02
N CYS A 110 -11.65 -16.10 -7.62
CA CYS A 110 -11.87 -14.83 -6.93
C CYS A 110 -11.26 -14.85 -5.52
N GLY A 111 -11.46 -15.95 -4.79
CA GLY A 111 -10.87 -16.17 -3.46
C GLY A 111 -9.34 -16.20 -3.49
N LEU A 112 -8.74 -16.92 -4.44
CA LEU A 112 -7.29 -16.95 -4.64
C LEU A 112 -6.75 -15.57 -5.00
N GLN A 113 -7.41 -14.86 -5.92
CA GLN A 113 -6.99 -13.51 -6.29
C GLN A 113 -7.09 -12.53 -5.11
N TYR A 114 -8.17 -12.61 -4.34
CA TYR A 114 -8.35 -11.83 -3.12
C TYR A 114 -7.27 -12.17 -2.08
N LEU A 115 -6.96 -13.45 -1.90
CA LEU A 115 -5.89 -13.89 -1.01
C LEU A 115 -4.54 -13.36 -1.47
N LEU A 116 -4.20 -13.48 -2.75
CA LEU A 116 -2.96 -12.93 -3.31
C LEU A 116 -2.88 -11.40 -3.16
N MET A 117 -4.02 -10.71 -3.27
CA MET A 117 -4.12 -9.25 -3.08
C MET A 117 -3.93 -8.81 -1.62
N THR A 118 -4.42 -9.63 -0.68
CA THR A 118 -4.55 -9.32 0.76
C THR A 118 -3.40 -9.88 1.58
N HIS A 119 -3.06 -11.16 1.38
CA HIS A 119 -1.99 -11.90 2.05
C HIS A 119 -0.64 -11.81 1.35
N GLY A 120 -0.52 -11.05 0.26
CA GLY A 120 0.76 -10.76 -0.35
C GLY A 120 1.69 -10.06 0.65
N SER A 121 2.46 -10.85 1.40
CA SER A 121 3.63 -10.49 2.23
C SER A 121 4.57 -9.51 1.48
N LEU A 122 4.47 -9.52 0.16
CA LEU A 122 5.08 -8.61 -0.82
C LEU A 122 4.67 -7.14 -0.69
N ARG A 123 3.64 -6.79 0.10
CA ARG A 123 3.24 -5.39 0.34
C ARG A 123 4.10 -4.71 1.39
N ARG A 124 4.66 -5.45 2.36
CA ARG A 124 5.43 -4.87 3.47
C ARG A 124 6.92 -5.03 3.21
N ALA A 125 7.67 -3.95 3.35
CA ALA A 125 9.13 -4.03 3.30
C ALA A 125 9.64 -4.75 4.55
N SER A 126 10.47 -5.76 4.37
CA SER A 126 11.37 -6.22 5.44
C SER A 126 12.32 -5.09 5.83
N HIS A 127 12.77 -5.05 7.08
CA HIS A 127 13.73 -4.05 7.58
C HIS A 127 15.02 -4.03 6.74
N GLU A 128 15.54 -5.20 6.38
CA GLU A 128 16.70 -5.35 5.49
C GLU A 128 16.46 -4.69 4.13
N ARG A 129 15.30 -4.97 3.53
CA ARG A 129 14.91 -4.42 2.23
C ARG A 129 14.75 -2.90 2.28
N ALA A 130 14.17 -2.37 3.35
CA ALA A 130 14.06 -0.93 3.54
C ALA A 130 15.46 -0.28 3.67
N GLY A 131 16.41 -0.96 4.33
CA GLY A 131 17.81 -0.54 4.39
C GLY A 131 18.50 -0.50 3.03
N GLU A 132 18.33 -1.54 2.21
CA GLU A 132 18.83 -1.59 0.83
C GLU A 132 18.29 -0.43 -0.01
N LEU A 133 16.98 -0.18 0.05
CA LEU A 133 16.35 0.93 -0.68
C LEU A 133 16.87 2.29 -0.23
N CYS A 134 17.12 2.48 1.06
CA CYS A 134 17.74 3.70 1.56
C CYS A 134 19.17 3.86 1.02
N SER A 135 19.96 2.79 0.96
CA SER A 135 21.32 2.84 0.42
C SER A 135 21.36 3.21 -1.07
N ALA A 136 20.33 2.83 -1.84
CA ALA A 136 20.21 3.16 -3.26
C ALA A 136 19.95 4.65 -3.55
N LEU A 137 19.52 5.44 -2.55
CA LEU A 137 19.26 6.88 -2.70
C LEU A 137 20.52 7.75 -2.59
N GLY A 138 21.69 7.14 -2.41
CA GLY A 138 22.96 7.81 -2.24
C GLY A 138 23.23 8.30 -0.81
N PRO A 139 24.43 8.85 -0.53
CA PRO A 139 24.93 9.06 0.82
C PRO A 139 24.07 10.04 1.65
N THR A 140 23.66 11.15 1.04
CA THR A 140 23.00 12.25 1.76
C THR A 140 21.51 11.99 1.99
N GLY A 141 20.80 11.50 0.96
CA GLY A 141 19.37 11.19 1.06
C GLY A 141 19.10 9.87 1.80
N GLY A 142 19.95 8.87 1.55
CA GLY A 142 19.82 7.54 2.12
C GLY A 142 20.05 7.48 3.63
N ALA A 143 21.07 8.19 4.15
CA ALA A 143 21.37 8.19 5.58
C ALA A 143 20.25 8.82 6.42
N ALA A 144 19.67 9.92 5.94
CA ALA A 144 18.53 10.56 6.61
C ALA A 144 17.30 9.64 6.59
N LEU A 145 16.98 9.04 5.44
CA LEU A 145 15.83 8.15 5.33
C LEU A 145 16.00 6.90 6.21
N ARG A 146 17.19 6.30 6.24
CA ARG A 146 17.51 5.14 7.06
C ARG A 146 17.25 5.40 8.55
N ARG A 147 17.67 6.55 9.07
CA ARG A 147 17.39 6.94 10.48
C ARG A 147 15.89 7.03 10.78
N ILE A 148 15.08 7.51 9.83
CA ILE A 148 13.63 7.62 9.99
C ILE A 148 12.98 6.23 9.91
N VAL A 149 13.45 5.37 9.00
CA VAL A 149 13.03 3.97 8.89
C VAL A 149 13.30 3.24 10.20
N ASP A 150 14.54 3.29 10.70
CA ASP A 150 14.94 2.61 11.95
C ASP A 150 14.08 3.07 13.13
N ARG A 151 13.82 4.39 13.25
CA ARG A 151 12.95 4.93 14.30
C ARG A 151 11.51 4.41 14.19
N ASN A 152 10.95 4.32 12.98
CA ASN A 152 9.59 3.80 12.78
C ASN A 152 9.46 2.32 13.15
N PHE A 153 10.46 1.52 12.78
CA PHE A 153 10.49 0.10 13.16
C PHE A 153 10.61 -0.07 14.68
N GLN A 154 11.49 0.70 15.33
CA GLN A 154 11.65 0.68 16.79
C GLN A 154 10.36 1.10 17.52
N GLN A 155 9.68 2.15 17.06
CA GLN A 155 8.39 2.56 17.63
C GLN A 155 7.32 1.49 17.50
N ARG A 156 7.25 0.78 16.35
CA ARG A 156 6.29 -0.31 16.16
C ARG A 156 6.55 -1.49 17.09
N VAL A 157 7.81 -1.88 17.26
CA VAL A 157 8.18 -2.96 18.19
C VAL A 157 7.81 -2.56 19.62
N GLY A 158 8.18 -1.35 20.06
CA GLY A 158 7.88 -0.86 21.41
C GLY A 158 6.38 -0.79 21.72
N ILE A 159 5.54 -0.36 20.76
CA ILE A 159 4.08 -0.34 20.92
C ILE A 159 3.53 -1.76 21.05
N VAL A 160 3.98 -2.70 20.21
CA VAL A 160 3.50 -4.09 20.26
C VAL A 160 3.87 -4.75 21.60
N THR A 161 5.09 -4.52 22.10
CA THR A 161 5.51 -5.02 23.42
C THR A 161 4.71 -4.39 24.55
N ALA A 162 4.48 -3.07 24.53
CA ALA A 162 3.69 -2.40 25.56
C ALA A 162 2.23 -2.89 25.59
N VAL A 163 1.62 -3.11 24.42
CA VAL A 163 0.25 -3.66 24.32
C VAL A 163 0.20 -5.09 24.82
N ALA A 164 1.20 -5.92 24.52
CA ALA A 164 1.25 -7.31 25.00
C ALA A 164 1.36 -7.39 26.53
N VAL A 165 2.13 -6.50 27.17
CA VAL A 165 2.26 -6.45 28.64
C VAL A 165 0.93 -6.04 29.29
N VAL A 166 0.26 -5.00 28.78
CA VAL A 166 -1.03 -4.53 29.34
C VAL A 166 -2.13 -5.60 29.23
N GLN A 167 -2.03 -6.51 28.27
CA GLN A 167 -3.04 -7.55 28.05
C GLN A 167 -2.84 -8.77 28.97
N ASP A 168 -1.65 -8.95 29.56
CA ASP A 168 -1.33 -10.03 30.49
C ASP A 168 -1.75 -9.69 31.93
N ASP A 169 -1.70 -8.41 32.31
CA ASP A 169 -2.06 -7.93 33.65
C ASP A 169 -3.57 -7.94 33.96
N GLY A 170 -4.43 -8.22 32.97
CA GLY A 170 -5.89 -8.11 33.08
C GLY A 170 -6.67 -9.43 33.22
N ASN A 171 -6.00 -10.59 33.25
CA ASN A 171 -6.66 -11.90 33.26
C ASN A 171 -6.48 -12.70 34.58
N GLY A 172 -5.99 -12.05 35.63
CA GLY A 172 -5.99 -12.58 36.98
C GLY A 172 -7.14 -12.01 37.79
N GLU A 173 -7.92 -12.88 38.43
CA GLU A 173 -8.92 -12.60 39.49
C GLU A 173 -10.39 -12.43 39.07
N GLU A 174 -11.00 -13.50 38.52
CA GLU A 174 -12.35 -13.88 38.94
C GLU A 174 -12.25 -14.60 40.30
N GLY A 175 -12.25 -13.82 41.38
CA GLY A 175 -12.36 -14.28 42.76
C GLY A 175 -13.28 -13.34 43.53
N GLY A 176 -14.51 -13.81 43.80
CA GLY A 176 -15.65 -13.03 44.28
C GLY A 176 -15.38 -12.02 45.41
N GLY A 177 -15.81 -10.78 45.18
CA GLY A 177 -15.87 -9.72 46.18
C GLY A 177 -17.09 -8.83 45.95
N LEU A 178 -18.20 -9.18 46.59
CA LEU A 178 -19.37 -8.31 46.70
C LEU A 178 -18.97 -7.05 47.50
N GLY A 179 -19.07 -5.88 46.89
CA GLY A 179 -19.24 -4.64 47.64
C GLY A 179 -18.51 -3.41 47.10
N GLY A 180 -19.28 -2.36 46.84
CA GLY A 180 -18.78 -0.99 46.88
C GLY A 180 -18.72 -0.32 45.52
N GLY A 181 -19.85 0.27 45.10
CA GLY A 181 -19.91 1.14 43.95
C GLY A 181 -18.90 2.29 44.05
N ARG A 182 -18.00 2.36 43.07
CA ARG A 182 -17.30 3.59 42.71
C ARG A 182 -17.39 3.79 41.20
N SER A 183 -18.06 4.89 40.87
CA SER A 183 -18.22 5.47 39.55
C SER A 183 -16.87 5.69 38.87
N VAL A 184 -16.51 4.77 37.97
CA VAL A 184 -15.40 4.97 37.03
C VAL A 184 -15.91 5.92 35.95
N GLN A 185 -15.40 7.15 36.00
CA GLN A 185 -15.55 8.12 34.93
C GLN A 185 -15.02 7.50 33.63
N ARG A 186 -15.92 7.39 32.65
CA ARG A 186 -15.61 7.15 31.24
C ARG A 186 -14.57 8.19 30.78
N LEU A 187 -13.30 7.79 30.75
CA LEU A 187 -12.27 8.51 30.04
C LEU A 187 -12.53 8.28 28.55
N GLY A 188 -13.23 9.22 27.92
CA GLY A 188 -13.42 9.25 26.48
C GLY A 188 -12.07 9.35 25.79
N ILE A 189 -11.63 8.26 25.16
CA ILE A 189 -10.56 8.32 24.17
C ILE A 189 -11.16 8.92 22.89
N HIS A 190 -11.29 10.24 22.92
CA HIS A 190 -11.41 11.06 21.72
C HIS A 190 -10.00 11.10 21.11
N GLY A 191 -9.80 10.34 20.04
CA GLY A 191 -8.57 10.36 19.25
C GLY A 191 -8.43 11.65 18.45
N ASP A 192 -8.31 12.79 19.14
CA ASP A 192 -7.83 14.04 18.56
C ASP A 192 -6.35 14.19 18.91
N LEU A 193 -5.50 13.81 17.96
CA LEU A 193 -4.08 14.12 17.99
C LEU A 193 -3.90 15.66 17.97
N PRO A 194 -3.26 16.28 18.97
CA PRO A 194 -2.95 17.71 18.93
C PRO A 194 -1.70 17.92 18.08
N PHE A 195 -1.83 17.86 16.75
CA PHE A 195 -0.76 18.30 15.81
C PHE A 195 -0.82 19.81 15.55
N ARG A 196 -1.11 20.59 16.58
CA ARG A 196 -1.27 22.04 16.51
C ARG A 196 -0.69 22.63 17.78
N GLN A 197 0.61 22.97 17.77
CA GLN A 197 1.27 24.00 18.62
C GLN A 197 2.81 23.93 18.57
N LEU A 198 3.44 23.82 17.39
CA LEU A 198 4.90 24.05 17.27
C LEU A 198 5.25 24.64 15.90
N ARG A 199 4.65 25.78 15.56
CA ARG A 199 5.17 26.69 14.51
C ARG A 199 4.65 28.13 14.62
N ARG A 200 4.81 28.75 15.79
CA ARG A 200 4.78 30.22 15.96
C ARG A 200 6.06 30.67 16.66
N ARG A 201 7.12 30.90 15.89
CA ARG A 201 8.22 31.85 16.17
C ARG A 201 9.22 31.78 15.02
N GLY A 202 9.39 32.89 14.30
CA GLY A 202 10.49 33.02 13.34
C GLY A 202 10.22 33.72 12.01
N THR A 203 9.14 34.49 11.84
CA THR A 203 9.09 35.49 10.74
C THR A 203 9.79 36.77 11.21
N GLY A 204 11.12 36.68 11.29
CA GLY A 204 12.00 37.84 11.35
C GLY A 204 12.25 38.35 9.94
N ARG A 205 11.60 39.47 9.61
CA ARG A 205 12.24 40.67 9.05
C ARG A 205 13.25 40.46 7.91
N GLN A 206 12.79 40.58 6.67
CA GLN A 206 13.62 41.08 5.57
C GLN A 206 12.81 42.02 4.68
N LYS A 207 12.57 43.24 5.19
CA LYS A 207 12.41 44.43 4.34
C LYS A 207 13.82 44.88 4.03
N GLU A 208 14.30 44.75 2.80
CA GLU A 208 15.19 45.77 2.23
C GLU A 208 15.38 45.61 0.72
N ASN A 209 15.27 46.74 0.04
CA ASN A 209 15.95 47.10 -1.20
C ASN A 209 15.72 46.27 -2.47
N ARG A 210 14.76 46.74 -3.29
CA ARG A 210 15.02 47.08 -4.70
C ARG A 210 14.21 48.31 -5.12
N ARG A 211 14.76 49.49 -4.85
CA ARG A 211 14.53 50.72 -5.64
C ARG A 211 15.76 50.95 -6.50
N GLY A 212 15.54 51.39 -7.74
CA GLY A 212 16.52 52.16 -8.51
C GLY A 212 17.26 51.36 -9.58
N GLY A 213 17.05 51.72 -10.84
CA GLY A 213 17.88 51.26 -11.95
C GLY A 213 17.26 51.42 -13.34
N ALA A 214 16.74 52.61 -13.65
CA ALA A 214 16.51 53.02 -15.04
C ALA A 214 17.80 53.68 -15.58
N ALA A 215 18.30 53.24 -16.74
CA ALA A 215 19.16 53.97 -17.70
C ALA A 215 19.28 53.05 -18.93
N SER A 216 18.80 53.40 -20.13
CA SER A 216 19.27 54.45 -21.04
C SER A 216 20.69 54.22 -21.57
N HIS A 217 20.78 53.75 -22.82
CA HIS A 217 21.69 54.16 -23.92
C HIS A 217 22.23 52.98 -24.74
N GLY A 218 22.08 53.12 -26.06
CA GLY A 218 22.64 52.25 -27.09
C GLY A 218 21.72 52.17 -28.28
#